data_AF-A0A438CWF0-F1
#
_entry.id   AF-A0A438CWF0-F1
#
_cell.length_a   1.000
_cell.length_b   1.000
_cell.length_c   1.000
_cell.angle_alpha   90.00
_cell.angle_beta   90.00
_cell.angle_gamma   90.00
#
_symmetry.space_group_name_H-M   'P 1'
#
loop_
_entity.id
_entity.type
_entity.pdbx_description
1 polymer ?
#
loop_
_entity_poly.entity_id
_entity_poly.type
_entity_poly.pdbx_seq_one_letter_code
_entity_poly.pdbx_strand_id
1 'polypeptide(L)'
;MGKKTVLRLLGKKKCIATYDLIDSHSVHVYPESNNDDMGLCSRQEITDEGMNILCGVGILSTPYAVKEGGWVGLSILLIFALLSFYTGILLRYCLDSAPGLETYPDIGQAAFGTTGRFAISIILYVELYACCVEYIILESDNLSSLFPNAHLNFGVFHLGSHHLFALMTALAVLPTVWLRDLSVLSYISAGGVVASILVVLCLFWVGLVDQVGFQSEGTVLNLTNLPVAIGLYGYCYSGHAVFPNIYTSMAKPSQYPSVLLISFAICTLLYAGVAVLGYQMFGESTLSQFTLNMPQDLVASKIAVWTTVCS
;
A
#
# COMPACT_ATOMS: atom_id res chain seq x y z
N MET A 1 13.88 20.24 27.87
CA MET A 1 13.10 19.91 26.65
C MET A 1 11.67 20.40 26.87
N GLY A 2 11.24 21.44 26.14
CA GLY A 2 10.02 22.20 26.49
C GLY A 2 8.72 21.47 26.15
N LYS A 3 7.66 21.68 26.95
CA LYS A 3 6.31 21.12 26.73
C LYS A 3 5.81 21.29 25.29
N LYS A 4 6.18 22.38 24.59
CA LYS A 4 5.85 22.63 23.17
C LYS A 4 6.49 21.63 22.19
N THR A 5 7.69 21.14 22.48
CA THR A 5 8.38 20.11 21.65
C THR A 5 7.71 18.75 21.84
N VAL A 6 7.30 18.43 23.07
CA VAL A 6 6.61 17.17 23.40
C VAL A 6 5.21 17.16 22.76
N LEU A 7 4.47 18.28 22.79
CA LEU A 7 3.18 18.42 22.11
C LEU A 7 3.29 18.35 20.59
N ARG A 8 4.34 18.92 19.97
CA ARG A 8 4.60 18.75 18.53
C ARG A 8 4.90 17.29 18.15
N LEU A 9 5.65 16.59 19.00
CA LEU A 9 5.95 15.17 18.79
C LEU A 9 4.70 14.31 18.99
N LEU A 10 3.87 14.61 19.98
CA LEU A 10 2.58 13.94 20.21
C LEU A 10 1.57 14.23 19.08
N GLY A 11 1.57 15.44 18.52
CA GLY A 11 0.72 15.79 17.38
C GLY A 11 1.12 15.07 16.10
N LYS A 12 2.42 14.90 15.84
CA LYS A 12 2.90 14.03 14.75
C LYS A 12 2.57 12.55 14.95
N LYS A 13 2.41 12.08 16.19
CA LYS A 13 2.10 10.66 16.47
C LYS A 13 0.70 10.24 16.03
N LYS A 14 -0.31 11.12 16.11
CA LYS A 14 -1.64 10.82 15.56
C LYS A 14 -1.67 10.76 14.04
N CYS A 15 -0.77 11.48 13.37
CA CYS A 15 -0.75 11.59 11.91
C CYS A 15 -0.20 10.39 11.14
N ILE A 16 0.33 9.37 11.79
CA ILE A 16 1.12 8.37 11.06
C ILE A 16 0.79 6.93 11.48
N ALA A 17 0.00 6.70 12.53
CA ALA A 17 -0.67 5.42 12.78
C ALA A 17 -1.55 5.52 14.02
N THR A 18 -2.85 5.26 13.90
CA THR A 18 -3.52 4.44 14.93
C THR A 18 -4.69 3.68 14.32
N TYR A 19 -4.42 2.40 14.01
CA TYR A 19 -5.46 1.38 13.99
C TYR A 19 -5.96 1.21 15.43
N ASP A 20 -6.95 2.00 15.85
CA ASP A 20 -7.73 1.72 17.05
C ASP A 20 -8.75 0.61 16.73
N LEU A 21 -8.25 -0.61 16.59
CA LEU A 21 -9.05 -1.79 16.84
C LEU A 21 -8.68 -2.24 18.25
N ILE A 22 -9.69 -2.33 19.13
CA ILE A 22 -9.64 -2.79 20.53
C ILE A 22 -9.53 -1.64 21.55
N ASP A 23 -10.64 -0.96 21.84
CA ASP A 23 -11.17 -0.98 23.22
C ASP A 23 -12.67 -0.64 23.26
N SER A 24 -13.51 -1.67 23.10
CA SER A 24 -14.94 -1.56 23.38
C SER A 24 -15.18 -1.81 24.87
N HIS A 25 -14.95 -0.82 25.73
CA HIS A 25 -15.64 -0.63 27.03
C HIS A 25 -15.03 0.55 27.83
N SER A 26 -15.39 1.79 27.52
CA SER A 26 -15.63 2.84 28.54
C SER A 26 -16.01 4.17 27.87
N VAL A 27 -17.27 4.57 28.09
CA VAL A 27 -17.79 5.90 27.75
C VAL A 27 -17.16 6.91 28.71
N HIS A 28 -16.20 7.71 28.25
CA HIS A 28 -15.80 8.93 28.93
C HIS A 28 -16.19 10.14 28.07
N VAL A 29 -17.32 10.76 28.46
CA VAL A 29 -17.72 12.10 28.02
C VAL A 29 -16.69 13.09 28.58
N TYR A 30 -15.84 13.65 27.72
CA TYR A 30 -15.01 14.80 28.09
C TYR A 30 -15.79 16.10 27.83
N PRO A 31 -15.76 17.07 28.77
CA PRO A 31 -16.50 18.31 28.64
C PRO A 31 -15.86 19.23 27.59
N GLU A 32 -16.70 20.06 26.96
CA GLU A 32 -16.28 21.11 26.02
C GLU A 32 -15.15 21.97 26.60
N SER A 33 -14.00 22.00 25.90
CA SER A 33 -12.97 23.02 26.11
C SER A 33 -12.57 23.60 24.76
N ASN A 34 -12.69 24.93 24.66
CA ASN A 34 -12.46 25.74 23.46
C ASN A 34 -10.97 25.79 23.06
N ASN A 35 -10.76 25.58 21.76
CA ASN A 35 -9.76 26.14 20.84
C ASN A 35 -8.26 25.78 20.95
N ASP A 36 -7.81 25.14 19.87
CA ASP A 36 -6.58 25.38 19.10
C ASP A 36 -5.27 24.73 19.59
N ASP A 37 -5.17 23.40 19.44
CA ASP A 37 -3.97 22.60 19.05
C ASP A 37 -4.12 21.13 19.47
N MET A 38 -5.23 20.47 19.10
CA MET A 38 -5.29 19.00 19.14
C MET A 38 -4.58 18.49 17.88
N GLY A 39 -3.62 17.56 18.03
CA GLY A 39 -2.67 17.12 16.99
C GLY A 39 -3.28 16.53 15.72
N LEU A 40 -3.87 17.39 14.89
CA LEU A 40 -4.46 17.09 13.60
C LEU A 40 -3.44 17.37 12.49
N CYS A 41 -3.56 16.63 11.39
CA CYS A 41 -2.57 16.63 10.33
C CYS A 41 -2.79 17.75 9.33
N SER A 42 -1.69 18.31 8.85
CA SER A 42 -1.70 19.24 7.74
C SER A 42 -2.09 18.53 6.45
N ARG A 43 -2.57 19.31 5.46
CA ARG A 43 -2.94 18.80 4.15
C ARG A 43 -1.82 18.00 3.47
N GLN A 44 -0.57 18.47 3.63
CA GLN A 44 0.57 17.82 3.01
C GLN A 44 0.83 16.45 3.64
N GLU A 45 0.84 16.37 4.97
CA GLU A 45 1.04 15.11 5.70
C GLU A 45 -0.03 14.07 5.30
N ILE A 46 -1.29 14.47 5.19
CA ILE A 46 -2.39 13.58 4.76
C ILE A 46 -2.27 13.19 3.28
N THR A 47 -1.75 14.08 2.42
CA THR A 47 -1.53 13.76 1.01
C THR A 47 -0.41 12.74 0.86
N ASP A 48 0.69 12.94 1.60
CA ASP A 48 1.83 12.03 1.63
C ASP A 48 1.44 10.67 2.24
N GLU A 49 0.61 10.66 3.28
CA GLU A 49 0.05 9.45 3.89
C GLU A 49 -0.91 8.73 2.93
N GLY A 50 -1.81 9.46 2.26
CA GLY A 50 -2.68 8.90 1.24
C GLY A 50 -1.90 8.34 0.04
N MET A 51 -0.80 8.99 -0.34
CA MET A 51 0.14 8.45 -1.32
C MET A 51 0.85 7.21 -0.81
N ASN A 52 1.21 7.12 0.47
CA ASN A 52 1.84 5.93 1.05
C ASN A 52 0.92 4.72 0.99
N ILE A 53 -0.33 4.93 1.41
CA ILE A 53 -1.36 3.90 1.43
C ILE A 53 -1.65 3.41 0.02
N LEU A 54 -1.78 4.34 -0.92
CA LEU A 54 -2.10 4.00 -2.28
C LEU A 54 -0.88 3.43 -3.01
N CYS A 55 0.30 4.06 -2.99
CA CYS A 55 1.54 3.55 -3.59
C CYS A 55 2.23 2.45 -2.75
N GLY A 56 1.48 1.39 -2.45
CA GLY A 56 2.03 0.17 -1.84
C GLY A 56 2.66 -0.78 -2.87
N VAL A 57 2.82 -2.03 -2.44
CA VAL A 57 3.38 -3.15 -3.22
C VAL A 57 2.70 -3.37 -4.58
N GLY A 58 1.42 -3.00 -4.70
CA GLY A 58 0.66 -3.14 -5.94
C GLY A 58 1.35 -2.54 -7.18
N ILE A 59 2.18 -1.49 -7.00
CA ILE A 59 2.95 -0.88 -8.09
C ILE A 59 3.86 -1.88 -8.82
N LEU A 60 4.44 -2.83 -8.08
CA LEU A 60 5.41 -3.80 -8.58
C LEU A 60 4.79 -4.81 -9.56
N SER A 61 3.48 -5.04 -9.39
CA SER A 61 2.68 -5.98 -10.18
C SER A 61 1.95 -5.31 -11.35
N THR A 62 1.99 -3.98 -11.46
CA THR A 62 1.29 -3.25 -12.55
C THR A 62 1.75 -3.64 -13.96
N PRO A 63 3.04 -3.91 -14.24
CA PRO A 63 3.46 -4.39 -15.57
C PRO A 63 2.93 -5.80 -15.86
N TYR A 64 2.91 -6.64 -14.82
CA TYR A 64 2.35 -7.99 -14.90
C TYR A 64 0.85 -7.96 -15.19
N ALA A 65 0.11 -7.02 -14.61
CA ALA A 65 -1.30 -6.80 -14.92
C ALA A 65 -1.52 -6.42 -16.40
N VAL A 66 -0.59 -5.68 -17.03
CA VAL A 66 -0.64 -5.41 -18.48
C VAL A 66 -0.32 -6.66 -19.29
N LYS A 67 0.65 -7.48 -18.88
CA LYS A 67 0.90 -8.78 -19.53
C LYS A 67 -0.35 -9.67 -19.51
N GLU A 68 -1.01 -9.79 -18.36
CA GLU A 68 -2.17 -10.66 -18.20
C GLU A 68 -3.44 -10.08 -18.85
N GLY A 69 -3.65 -8.77 -18.82
CA GLY A 69 -4.84 -8.12 -19.38
C GLY A 69 -4.70 -7.64 -20.83
N GLY A 70 -3.46 -7.48 -21.31
CA GLY A 70 -3.13 -6.73 -22.52
C GLY A 70 -3.17 -5.21 -22.32
N TRP A 71 -2.81 -4.46 -23.37
CA TRP A 71 -2.79 -3.00 -23.37
C TRP A 71 -4.14 -2.35 -23.03
N VAL A 72 -5.25 -2.94 -23.48
CA VAL A 72 -6.60 -2.47 -23.15
C VAL A 72 -6.87 -2.59 -21.64
N GLY A 73 -6.17 -3.48 -20.93
CA GLY A 73 -6.19 -3.61 -19.48
C GLY A 73 -5.82 -2.32 -18.75
N LEU A 74 -5.01 -1.42 -19.33
CA LEU A 74 -4.74 -0.10 -18.74
C LEU A 74 -6.01 0.75 -18.58
N SER A 75 -7.01 0.54 -19.42
CA SER A 75 -8.32 1.20 -19.26
C SER A 75 -9.00 0.77 -17.97
N ILE A 76 -8.82 -0.49 -17.55
CA ILE A 76 -9.36 -1.05 -16.31
C ILE A 76 -8.71 -0.37 -15.10
N LEU A 77 -7.40 -0.12 -15.15
CA LEU A 77 -6.69 0.66 -14.12
C LEU A 77 -7.36 2.04 -13.93
N LEU A 78 -7.69 2.74 -15.02
CA LEU A 78 -8.36 4.05 -14.94
C LEU A 78 -9.80 3.95 -14.42
N ILE A 79 -10.53 2.90 -14.82
CA ILE A 79 -11.89 2.65 -14.32
C ILE A 79 -11.86 2.42 -12.80
N PHE A 80 -10.94 1.60 -12.30
CA PHE A 80 -10.77 1.39 -10.86
C PHE A 80 -10.35 2.67 -10.14
N ALA A 81 -9.47 3.49 -10.71
CA ALA A 81 -9.11 4.79 -10.11
C ALA A 81 -10.34 5.68 -9.90
N LEU A 82 -11.21 5.79 -10.92
CA LEU A 82 -12.44 6.58 -10.85
C LEU A 82 -13.46 5.99 -9.87
N LEU A 83 -13.65 4.66 -9.89
CA LEU A 83 -14.56 3.97 -8.98
C LEU A 83 -14.08 4.08 -7.52
N SER A 84 -12.79 3.88 -7.27
CA SER A 84 -12.18 3.99 -5.94
C SER A 84 -12.20 5.43 -5.42
N PHE A 85 -11.97 6.42 -6.29
CA PHE A 85 -12.15 7.83 -5.93
C PHE A 85 -13.60 8.12 -5.55
N TYR A 86 -14.56 7.72 -6.38
CA TYR A 86 -15.99 7.93 -6.12
C TYR A 86 -16.44 7.28 -4.80
N THR A 87 -16.06 6.02 -4.58
CA THR A 87 -16.38 5.29 -3.34
C THR A 87 -15.66 5.87 -2.13
N GLY A 88 -14.44 6.41 -2.28
CA GLY A 88 -13.74 7.13 -1.22
C GLY A 88 -14.44 8.44 -0.81
N ILE A 89 -15.06 9.13 -1.77
CA ILE A 89 -15.93 10.29 -1.49
C ILE A 89 -17.23 9.86 -0.82
N LEU A 90 -17.86 8.78 -1.30
CA LEU A 90 -19.07 8.22 -0.69
C LEU A 90 -18.83 7.83 0.77
N LEU A 91 -17.66 7.25 1.07
CA LEU A 91 -17.27 6.87 2.41
C LEU A 91 -17.25 8.05 3.37
N ARG A 92 -16.76 9.21 2.93
CA ARG A 92 -16.85 10.45 3.72
C ARG A 92 -18.30 10.81 4.02
N TYR A 93 -19.19 10.77 3.04
CA TYR A 93 -20.61 11.06 3.28
C TYR A 93 -21.23 10.09 4.27
N CYS A 94 -20.82 8.82 4.26
CA CYS A 94 -21.23 7.85 5.26
C CYS A 94 -20.72 8.19 6.66
N LEU A 95 -19.46 8.62 6.82
CA LEU A 95 -18.92 9.06 8.11
C LEU A 95 -19.63 10.31 8.64
N ASP A 96 -19.94 11.26 7.76
CA ASP A 96 -20.66 12.50 8.11
C ASP A 96 -22.15 12.26 8.40
N SER A 97 -22.68 11.05 8.15
CA SER A 97 -24.13 10.78 8.25
C SER A 97 -24.67 10.70 9.69
N ALA A 98 -23.82 10.38 10.66
CA ALA A 98 -24.20 10.32 12.07
C ALA A 98 -23.01 10.69 12.98
N PRO A 99 -23.28 11.36 14.12
CA PRO A 99 -22.22 11.67 15.08
C PRO A 99 -21.63 10.40 15.69
N GLY A 100 -20.30 10.36 15.85
CA GLY A 100 -19.58 9.25 16.47
C GLY A 100 -19.18 8.10 15.54
N LEU A 101 -19.37 8.24 14.22
CA LEU A 101 -18.83 7.30 13.24
C LEU A 101 -17.38 7.66 12.91
N GLU A 102 -16.43 6.84 13.34
CA GLU A 102 -15.00 7.09 13.13
C GLU A 102 -14.34 6.03 12.25
N THR A 103 -14.86 4.80 12.27
CA THR A 103 -14.27 3.65 11.58
C THR A 103 -15.21 3.04 10.53
N TYR A 104 -14.65 2.28 9.59
CA TYR A 104 -15.46 1.57 8.58
C TYR A 104 -16.49 0.60 9.21
N PRO A 105 -16.14 -0.20 10.25
CA PRO A 105 -17.12 -1.01 10.96
C PRO A 105 -18.26 -0.23 11.60
N ASP A 106 -18.04 1.03 12.04
CA ASP A 106 -19.10 1.88 12.60
C ASP A 106 -20.14 2.23 11.54
N ILE A 107 -19.71 2.50 10.30
CA ILE A 107 -20.60 2.69 9.16
C ILE A 107 -21.45 1.44 8.91
N GLY A 108 -20.80 0.26 8.95
CA GLY A 108 -21.50 -1.03 8.83
C GLY A 108 -22.53 -1.24 9.94
N GLN A 109 -22.21 -0.82 11.16
CA GLN A 109 -23.13 -0.85 12.30
C GLN A 109 -24.31 0.10 12.12
N ALA A 110 -24.07 1.31 11.65
CA ALA A 110 -25.12 2.31 11.42
C ALA A 110 -26.09 1.87 10.33
N ALA A 111 -25.60 1.23 9.26
CA ALA A 111 -26.41 0.81 8.12
C ALA A 111 -27.14 -0.53 8.35
N PHE A 112 -26.49 -1.51 8.97
CA PHE A 112 -26.98 -2.91 9.05
C PHE A 112 -26.99 -3.49 10.47
N GLY A 113 -26.81 -2.64 11.49
CA GLY A 113 -26.74 -3.07 12.90
C GLY A 113 -25.49 -3.91 13.20
N THR A 114 -25.52 -4.61 14.31
CA THR A 114 -24.37 -5.39 14.82
C THR A 114 -23.83 -6.41 13.81
N THR A 115 -24.71 -7.01 13.01
CA THR A 115 -24.31 -7.95 11.94
C THR A 115 -23.43 -7.28 10.89
N GLY A 116 -23.76 -6.04 10.48
CA GLY A 116 -22.95 -5.25 9.56
C GLY A 116 -21.56 -4.94 10.11
N ARG A 117 -21.49 -4.58 11.40
CA ARG A 117 -20.20 -4.34 12.08
C ARG A 117 -19.29 -5.57 11.98
N PHE A 118 -19.82 -6.75 12.33
CA PHE A 118 -19.04 -7.98 12.29
C PHE A 118 -18.63 -8.36 10.87
N ALA A 119 -19.54 -8.28 9.90
CA ALA A 119 -19.23 -8.61 8.50
C ALA A 119 -18.11 -7.73 7.93
N ILE A 120 -18.21 -6.41 8.11
CA ILE A 120 -17.16 -5.46 7.66
C ILE A 120 -15.84 -5.74 8.40
N SER A 121 -15.88 -5.95 9.71
CA SER A 121 -14.67 -6.24 10.48
C SER A 121 -13.96 -7.50 9.96
N ILE A 122 -14.70 -8.57 9.67
CA ILE A 122 -14.14 -9.81 9.10
C ILE A 122 -13.49 -9.54 7.75
N ILE A 123 -14.16 -8.80 6.86
CA ILE A 123 -13.61 -8.46 5.54
C ILE A 123 -12.28 -7.70 5.67
N LEU A 124 -12.24 -6.68 6.53
CA LEU A 124 -11.03 -5.90 6.77
C LEU A 124 -9.89 -6.75 7.35
N TYR A 125 -10.19 -7.65 8.29
CA TYR A 125 -9.16 -8.55 8.85
C TYR A 125 -8.62 -9.53 7.80
N VAL A 126 -9.48 -10.04 6.91
CA VAL A 126 -9.06 -10.90 5.81
C VAL A 126 -8.21 -10.12 4.80
N GLU A 127 -8.58 -8.88 4.49
CA GLU A 127 -7.79 -7.98 3.62
C GLU A 127 -6.40 -7.73 4.22
N LEU A 128 -6.33 -7.31 5.49
CA LEU A 128 -5.07 -7.10 6.22
C LEU A 128 -4.20 -8.36 6.24
N TYR A 129 -4.80 -9.52 6.48
CA TYR A 129 -4.09 -10.80 6.45
C TYR A 129 -3.54 -11.13 5.06
N ALA A 130 -4.33 -10.91 4.01
CA ALA A 130 -3.90 -11.12 2.64
C ALA A 130 -2.73 -10.20 2.26
N CYS A 131 -2.79 -8.92 2.66
CA CYS A 131 -1.67 -7.99 2.48
C CYS A 131 -0.41 -8.49 3.16
N CYS A 132 -0.48 -8.95 4.42
CA CYS A 132 0.67 -9.50 5.12
C CYS A 132 1.29 -10.72 4.39
N VAL A 133 0.46 -11.62 3.87
CA VAL A 133 0.93 -12.78 3.10
C VAL A 133 1.62 -12.34 1.81
N GLU A 134 1.08 -11.34 1.11
CA GLU A 134 1.69 -10.78 -0.09
C GLU A 134 3.06 -10.15 0.20
N TYR A 135 3.19 -9.36 1.28
CA TYR A 135 4.49 -8.82 1.70
C TYR A 135 5.52 -9.92 1.95
N ILE A 136 5.14 -11.01 2.62
CA ILE A 136 6.04 -12.15 2.87
C ILE A 136 6.49 -12.81 1.56
N ILE A 137 5.55 -13.04 0.62
CA ILE A 137 5.87 -13.64 -0.69
C ILE A 137 6.80 -12.71 -1.46
N LEU A 138 6.51 -11.41 -1.43
CA LEU A 138 7.27 -10.39 -2.12
C LEU A 138 8.73 -10.34 -1.65
N GLU A 139 8.95 -10.22 -0.34
CA GLU A 139 10.29 -10.20 0.21
C GLU A 139 11.03 -11.51 -0.06
N SER A 140 10.34 -12.65 0.07
CA SER A 140 10.90 -13.97 -0.22
C SER A 140 11.37 -14.10 -1.67
N ASP A 141 10.55 -13.66 -2.64
CA ASP A 141 10.89 -13.63 -4.06
C ASP A 141 12.14 -12.76 -4.32
N ASN A 142 12.17 -11.54 -3.79
CA ASN A 142 13.29 -10.63 -4.00
C ASN A 142 14.57 -11.14 -3.34
N LEU A 143 14.49 -11.65 -2.10
CA LEU A 143 15.66 -12.13 -1.35
C LEU A 143 16.21 -13.44 -1.91
N SER A 144 15.33 -14.34 -2.38
CA SER A 144 15.75 -15.56 -3.09
C SER A 144 16.41 -15.26 -4.43
N SER A 145 16.00 -14.19 -5.13
CA SER A 145 16.65 -13.71 -6.36
C SER A 145 18.05 -13.14 -6.09
N LEU A 146 18.26 -12.46 -4.95
CA LEU A 146 19.58 -11.96 -4.52
C LEU A 146 20.53 -13.08 -4.08
N PHE A 147 20.00 -14.11 -3.40
CA PHE A 147 20.79 -15.21 -2.85
C PHE A 147 20.28 -16.57 -3.34
N PRO A 148 20.38 -16.87 -4.65
CA PRO A 148 19.82 -18.09 -5.24
C PRO A 148 20.49 -19.36 -4.71
N ASN A 149 21.74 -19.25 -4.23
CA ASN A 149 22.53 -20.36 -3.69
C ASN A 149 22.39 -20.53 -2.16
N ALA A 150 21.57 -19.71 -1.49
CA ALA A 150 21.35 -19.83 -0.05
C ALA A 150 20.40 -21.02 0.21
N HIS A 151 20.98 -22.16 0.57
CA HIS A 151 20.25 -23.35 0.97
C HIS A 151 20.69 -23.78 2.37
N LEU A 152 19.74 -24.07 3.24
CA LEU A 152 20.01 -24.69 4.53
C LEU A 152 19.66 -26.18 4.46
N ASN A 153 20.69 -27.02 4.55
CA ASN A 153 20.55 -28.46 4.67
C ASN A 153 20.59 -28.85 6.15
N PHE A 154 19.43 -28.94 6.80
CA PHE A 154 19.30 -29.57 8.11
C PHE A 154 18.96 -31.04 7.93
N GLY A 155 19.94 -31.85 7.55
CA GLY A 155 19.80 -33.31 7.44
C GLY A 155 18.69 -33.76 6.49
N VAL A 156 17.48 -34.02 7.02
CA VAL A 156 16.29 -34.51 6.30
C VAL A 156 15.47 -33.38 5.65
N PHE A 157 15.64 -32.13 6.08
CA PHE A 157 14.92 -30.99 5.51
C PHE A 157 15.84 -30.20 4.57
N HIS A 158 15.57 -30.33 3.26
CA HIS A 158 16.12 -29.44 2.24
C HIS A 158 15.21 -28.22 2.08
N LEU A 159 15.53 -27.12 2.75
CA LEU A 159 14.83 -25.85 2.50
C LEU A 159 15.48 -25.14 1.31
N GLY A 160 14.72 -25.04 0.22
CA GLY A 160 15.07 -24.16 -0.90
C GLY A 160 15.13 -22.69 -0.45
N SER A 161 15.87 -21.86 -1.20
CA SER A 161 16.07 -20.44 -0.88
C SER A 161 14.76 -19.69 -0.67
N HIS A 162 13.74 -19.98 -1.47
CA HIS A 162 12.40 -19.39 -1.35
C HIS A 162 11.71 -19.71 -0.02
N HIS A 163 11.63 -21.00 0.36
CA HIS A 163 11.01 -21.40 1.63
C HIS A 163 11.79 -20.89 2.85
N LEU A 164 13.12 -20.81 2.72
CA LEU A 164 14.00 -20.28 3.76
C LEU A 164 13.73 -18.80 4.00
N PHE A 165 13.69 -17.99 2.93
CA PHE A 165 13.47 -16.55 3.06
C PHE A 165 12.03 -16.22 3.43
N ALA A 166 11.02 -16.95 2.94
CA ALA A 166 9.65 -16.82 3.43
C ALA A 166 9.55 -17.05 4.95
N LEU A 167 10.22 -18.09 5.47
CA LEU A 167 10.24 -18.36 6.91
C LEU A 167 10.98 -17.26 7.69
N MET A 168 12.12 -16.81 7.19
CA MET A 168 12.90 -15.73 7.82
C MET A 168 12.13 -14.41 7.86
N THR A 169 11.50 -14.00 6.75
CA THR A 169 10.64 -12.82 6.69
C THR A 169 9.45 -12.97 7.64
N ALA A 170 8.76 -14.11 7.65
CA ALA A 170 7.66 -14.33 8.60
C ALA A 170 8.10 -14.20 10.07
N LEU A 171 9.29 -14.71 10.41
CA LEU A 171 9.89 -14.58 11.74
C LEU A 171 10.33 -13.14 12.05
N ALA A 172 10.73 -12.35 11.05
CA ALA A 172 11.10 -10.95 11.20
C ALA A 172 9.87 -10.03 11.35
N VAL A 173 8.76 -10.36 10.69
CA VAL A 173 7.47 -9.64 10.80
C VAL A 173 6.74 -9.97 12.11
N LEU A 174 6.86 -11.20 12.63
CA LEU A 174 6.25 -11.59 13.90
C LEU A 174 6.49 -10.62 15.08
N PRO A 175 7.72 -10.16 15.36
CA PRO A 175 7.96 -9.19 16.43
C PRO A 175 7.35 -7.81 16.13
N THR A 176 7.18 -7.41 14.87
CA THR A 176 6.54 -6.12 14.54
C THR A 176 5.05 -6.11 14.88
N VAL A 177 4.38 -7.28 14.83
CA VAL A 177 3.00 -7.45 15.31
C VAL A 177 2.88 -7.28 16.83
N TRP A 178 3.97 -7.50 17.59
CA TRP A 178 4.00 -7.33 19.04
C TRP A 178 4.60 -5.99 19.50
N LEU A 179 5.12 -5.17 18.58
CA LEU A 179 5.60 -3.83 18.90
C LEU A 179 4.41 -2.91 19.21
N ARG A 180 4.21 -2.65 20.51
CA ARG A 180 3.20 -1.70 21.02
C ARG A 180 3.59 -0.23 20.84
N ASP A 181 4.83 0.05 20.41
CA ASP A 181 5.33 1.41 20.23
C ASP A 181 5.04 1.94 18.82
N LEU A 182 3.82 2.47 18.66
CA LEU A 182 3.31 3.11 17.44
C LEU A 182 4.18 4.26 16.91
N SER A 183 5.06 4.81 17.76
CA SER A 183 6.02 5.86 17.40
C SER A 183 7.03 5.40 16.34
N VAL A 184 7.43 4.12 16.36
CA VAL A 184 8.43 3.55 15.44
C VAL A 184 7.80 3.24 14.09
N LEU A 185 6.56 2.76 14.10
CA LEU A 185 5.77 2.45 12.90
C LEU A 185 5.57 3.67 12.01
N SER A 186 5.46 4.84 12.63
CA SER A 186 5.37 6.13 11.94
C SER A 186 6.61 6.46 11.09
N TYR A 187 7.82 6.25 11.63
CA TYR A 187 9.05 6.49 10.87
C TYR A 187 9.25 5.45 9.76
N ILE A 188 8.81 4.21 10.00
CA ILE A 188 8.83 3.13 8.98
C ILE A 188 7.89 3.49 7.82
N SER A 189 6.67 3.95 8.11
CA SER A 189 5.68 4.39 7.11
C SER A 189 6.22 5.48 6.17
N ALA A 190 6.90 6.50 6.71
CA ALA A 190 7.53 7.54 5.90
C ALA A 190 8.70 7.03 5.03
N GLY A 191 9.43 6.00 5.51
CA GLY A 191 10.50 5.34 4.76
C GLY A 191 9.98 4.56 3.56
N GLY A 192 8.83 3.87 3.71
CA GLY A 192 8.18 3.10 2.65
C GLY A 192 7.88 3.93 1.40
N VAL A 193 7.34 5.14 1.55
CA VAL A 193 7.07 6.04 0.41
C VAL A 193 8.33 6.36 -0.39
N VAL A 194 9.39 6.74 0.32
CA VAL A 194 10.66 7.09 -0.32
C VAL A 194 11.24 5.87 -1.03
N ALA A 195 11.11 4.69 -0.43
CA ALA A 195 11.52 3.43 -1.03
C ALA A 195 10.71 3.12 -2.30
N SER A 196 9.38 3.21 -2.27
CA SER A 196 8.51 3.02 -3.45
C SER A 196 8.89 3.98 -4.58
N ILE A 197 9.08 5.27 -4.29
CA ILE A 197 9.51 6.27 -5.29
C ILE A 197 10.88 5.93 -5.86
N LEU A 198 11.85 5.55 -5.02
CA LEU A 198 13.19 5.16 -5.46
C LEU A 198 13.17 3.94 -6.39
N VAL A 199 12.36 2.93 -6.07
CA VAL A 199 12.21 1.72 -6.90
C VAL A 199 11.61 2.08 -8.27
N VAL A 200 10.61 2.96 -8.31
CA VAL A 200 10.06 3.48 -9.57
C VAL A 200 11.13 4.24 -10.36
N LEU A 201 11.87 5.15 -9.73
CA LEU A 201 12.94 5.90 -10.40
C LEU A 201 14.02 4.97 -10.98
N CYS A 202 14.37 3.89 -10.27
CA CYS A 202 15.30 2.89 -10.78
C CYS A 202 14.77 2.19 -12.04
N LEU A 203 13.49 1.82 -12.07
CA LEU A 203 12.86 1.25 -13.27
C LEU A 203 12.93 2.23 -14.45
N PHE A 204 12.56 3.50 -14.22
CA PHE A 204 12.61 4.53 -15.26
C PHE A 204 14.04 4.77 -15.75
N TRP A 205 15.03 4.71 -14.85
CA TRP A 205 16.44 4.83 -15.23
C TRP A 205 16.90 3.67 -16.12
N VAL A 206 16.65 2.43 -15.69
CA VAL A 206 17.00 1.21 -16.45
C VAL A 206 16.29 1.18 -17.81
N GLY A 207 15.03 1.62 -17.87
CA GLY A 207 14.27 1.69 -19.11
C GLY A 207 14.75 2.79 -20.05
N LEU A 208 14.87 4.03 -19.58
CA LEU A 208 15.10 5.19 -20.45
C LEU A 208 16.58 5.49 -20.72
N VAL A 209 17.47 5.22 -19.77
CA VAL A 209 18.91 5.53 -19.89
C VAL A 209 19.67 4.31 -20.38
N ASP A 210 19.49 3.17 -19.73
CA ASP A 210 20.19 1.93 -20.10
C ASP A 210 19.52 1.23 -21.31
N GLN A 211 18.36 1.73 -21.77
CA GLN A 211 17.65 1.31 -22.98
C GLN A 211 17.35 -0.20 -23.02
N VAL A 212 17.09 -0.78 -21.84
CA VAL A 212 16.81 -2.21 -21.71
C VAL A 212 15.42 -2.51 -22.26
N GLY A 213 15.37 -3.25 -23.38
CA GLY A 213 14.24 -4.13 -23.68
C GLY A 213 13.06 -3.56 -24.47
N PHE A 214 13.17 -2.46 -25.21
CA PHE A 214 12.09 -1.99 -26.10
C PHE A 214 11.88 -2.90 -27.32
N GLN A 215 11.29 -4.09 -27.15
CA GLN A 215 10.99 -5.01 -28.26
C GLN A 215 9.60 -5.66 -28.21
N SER A 216 8.67 -5.20 -27.37
CA SER A 216 7.38 -5.87 -27.23
C SER A 216 6.31 -5.39 -28.23
N GLU A 217 5.94 -6.25 -29.19
CA GLU A 217 4.60 -6.28 -29.77
C GLU A 217 3.64 -6.92 -28.74
N GLY A 218 3.21 -6.12 -27.76
CA GLY A 218 2.37 -6.62 -26.67
C GLY A 218 0.96 -7.00 -27.12
N THR A 219 0.35 -7.95 -26.41
CA THR A 219 -1.02 -8.39 -26.67
C THR A 219 -2.00 -7.24 -26.43
N VAL A 220 -2.89 -6.94 -27.39
CA VAL A 220 -3.85 -5.84 -27.27
C VAL A 220 -4.86 -6.11 -26.14
N LEU A 221 -5.40 -7.33 -26.08
CA LEU A 221 -6.35 -7.76 -25.06
C LEU A 221 -6.26 -9.28 -24.88
N ASN A 222 -6.14 -9.73 -23.64
CA ASN A 222 -6.21 -11.15 -23.28
C ASN A 222 -7.40 -11.38 -22.35
N LEU A 223 -8.52 -11.85 -22.92
CA LEU A 223 -9.76 -12.09 -22.17
C LEU A 223 -9.64 -13.24 -21.16
N THR A 224 -8.78 -14.22 -21.43
CA THR A 224 -8.60 -15.40 -20.57
C THR A 224 -7.98 -15.00 -19.24
N ASN A 225 -6.97 -14.13 -19.27
CA ASN A 225 -6.25 -13.69 -18.08
C ASN A 225 -6.70 -12.33 -17.56
N LEU A 226 -7.70 -11.71 -18.22
CA LEU A 226 -8.31 -10.45 -17.79
C LEU A 226 -8.78 -10.44 -16.32
N PRO A 227 -9.36 -11.51 -15.75
CA PRO A 227 -9.73 -11.53 -14.34
C PRO A 227 -8.54 -11.34 -13.39
N VAL A 228 -7.35 -11.81 -13.77
CA VAL A 228 -6.12 -11.62 -12.99
C VAL A 228 -5.74 -10.13 -13.01
N ALA A 229 -5.76 -9.51 -14.18
CA ALA A 229 -5.49 -8.07 -14.32
C ALA A 229 -6.50 -7.21 -13.54
N ILE A 230 -7.79 -7.56 -13.57
CA ILE A 230 -8.84 -6.89 -12.78
C ILE A 230 -8.52 -6.98 -11.29
N GLY A 231 -8.12 -8.16 -10.78
CA GLY A 231 -7.75 -8.35 -9.38
C GLY A 231 -6.53 -7.50 -8.99
N LEU A 232 -5.48 -7.48 -9.81
CA LEU A 232 -4.27 -6.69 -9.56
C LEU A 232 -4.54 -5.18 -9.56
N TYR A 233 -5.32 -4.68 -10.53
CA TYR A 233 -5.70 -3.27 -10.56
C TYR A 233 -6.66 -2.90 -9.43
N GLY A 234 -7.59 -3.78 -9.05
CA GLY A 234 -8.43 -3.60 -7.89
C GLY A 234 -7.62 -3.48 -6.61
N TYR A 235 -6.62 -4.36 -6.45
CA TYR A 235 -5.70 -4.32 -5.32
C TYR A 235 -4.90 -3.01 -5.25
N CYS A 236 -4.40 -2.50 -6.38
CA CYS A 236 -3.67 -1.22 -6.45
C CYS A 236 -4.46 -0.03 -5.87
N TYR A 237 -5.80 -0.09 -5.86
CA TYR A 237 -6.67 0.95 -5.32
C TYR A 237 -7.48 0.49 -4.10
N SER A 238 -7.06 -0.59 -3.42
CA SER A 238 -7.63 -1.06 -2.16
C SER A 238 -7.07 -0.25 -0.99
N GLY A 239 -7.64 0.94 -0.77
CA GLY A 239 -7.26 1.85 0.33
C GLY A 239 -8.42 2.15 1.29
N HIS A 240 -9.61 1.59 1.04
CA HIS A 240 -10.85 1.98 1.70
C HIS A 240 -10.85 1.70 3.19
N ALA A 241 -10.12 0.69 3.65
CA ALA A 241 -9.98 0.34 5.05
C ALA A 241 -9.41 1.48 5.91
N VAL A 242 -8.54 2.31 5.34
CA VAL A 242 -7.78 3.35 6.06
C VAL A 242 -8.30 4.76 5.79
N PHE A 243 -9.13 4.95 4.77
CA PHE A 243 -9.76 6.23 4.45
C PHE A 243 -10.52 6.89 5.62
N PRO A 244 -11.26 6.16 6.49
CA PRO A 244 -11.87 6.77 7.66
C PRO A 244 -10.85 7.39 8.61
N ASN A 245 -9.73 6.71 8.85
CA ASN A 245 -8.65 7.20 9.71
C ASN A 245 -7.98 8.45 9.10
N ILE A 246 -7.76 8.46 7.78
CA ILE A 246 -7.26 9.65 7.07
C ILE A 246 -8.22 10.82 7.29
N TYR A 247 -9.52 10.59 7.10
CA TYR A 247 -10.55 11.62 7.22
C TYR A 247 -10.62 12.23 8.63
N THR A 248 -10.69 11.37 9.67
CA THR A 248 -10.81 11.81 11.07
C THR A 248 -9.53 12.45 11.61
N SER A 249 -8.37 12.16 11.00
CA SER A 249 -7.08 12.76 11.37
C SER A 249 -6.81 14.13 10.71
N MET A 250 -7.64 14.55 9.75
CA MET A 250 -7.43 15.83 9.04
C MET A 250 -7.73 17.04 9.92
N ALA A 251 -6.83 18.04 9.91
CA ALA A 251 -7.10 19.33 10.54
C ALA A 251 -8.28 20.08 9.87
N LYS A 252 -8.50 19.85 8.58
CA LYS A 252 -9.58 20.46 7.79
C LYS A 252 -10.27 19.39 6.94
N PRO A 253 -11.31 18.72 7.46
CA PRO A 253 -12.03 17.65 6.75
C PRO A 253 -12.63 18.10 5.40
N SER A 254 -12.91 19.40 5.23
CA SER A 254 -13.36 19.97 3.96
C SER A 254 -12.37 19.79 2.80
N GLN A 255 -11.09 19.57 3.09
CA GLN A 255 -10.03 19.34 2.10
C GLN A 255 -9.89 17.89 1.65
N TYR A 256 -10.59 16.95 2.31
CA TYR A 256 -10.50 15.52 2.03
C TYR A 256 -10.69 15.16 0.55
N PRO A 257 -11.69 15.69 -0.19
CA PRO A 257 -11.83 15.38 -1.62
C PRO A 257 -10.64 15.84 -2.46
N SER A 258 -10.07 16.99 -2.14
CA SER A 258 -8.89 17.50 -2.85
C SER A 258 -7.64 16.69 -2.55
N VAL A 259 -7.49 16.18 -1.33
CA VAL A 259 -6.38 15.29 -0.97
C VAL A 259 -6.52 13.96 -1.71
N LEU A 260 -7.68 13.31 -1.62
CA LEU A 260 -7.98 12.09 -2.37
C LEU A 260 -7.70 12.25 -3.86
N LEU A 261 -8.18 13.33 -4.48
CA LEU A 261 -7.99 13.55 -5.91
C LEU A 261 -6.50 13.64 -6.28
N ILE A 262 -5.70 14.35 -5.47
CA ILE A 262 -4.26 14.48 -5.71
C ILE A 262 -3.57 13.14 -5.51
N SER A 263 -3.85 12.43 -4.41
CA SER A 263 -3.25 11.12 -4.13
C SER A 263 -3.59 10.11 -5.24
N PHE A 264 -4.87 9.96 -5.59
CA PHE A 264 -5.28 9.08 -6.70
C PHE A 264 -4.64 9.49 -8.02
N ALA A 265 -4.63 10.78 -8.37
CA ALA A 265 -4.02 11.23 -9.63
C ALA A 265 -2.52 10.88 -9.69
N ILE A 266 -1.76 11.14 -8.62
CA ILE A 266 -0.33 10.83 -8.56
C ILE A 266 -0.10 9.32 -8.63
N CYS A 267 -0.83 8.53 -7.81
CA CYS A 267 -0.70 7.08 -7.80
C CYS A 267 -1.06 6.46 -9.15
N THR A 268 -2.15 6.91 -9.79
CA THR A 268 -2.55 6.45 -11.13
C THR A 268 -1.49 6.78 -12.18
N LEU A 269 -0.88 7.96 -12.13
CA LEU A 269 0.20 8.33 -13.05
C LEU A 269 1.43 7.44 -12.85
N LEU A 270 1.81 7.16 -11.60
CA LEU A 270 2.92 6.26 -11.28
C LEU A 270 2.62 4.82 -11.73
N TYR A 271 1.42 4.32 -11.43
CA TYR A 271 0.97 2.99 -11.86
C TYR A 271 0.94 2.85 -13.36
N ALA A 272 0.35 3.80 -14.08
CA ALA A 272 0.32 3.77 -15.53
C ALA A 272 1.74 3.87 -16.12
N GLY A 273 2.59 4.73 -15.56
CA GLY A 273 3.97 4.89 -16.00
C GLY A 273 4.79 3.61 -15.82
N VAL A 274 4.73 2.99 -14.64
CA VAL A 274 5.39 1.71 -14.35
C VAL A 274 4.82 0.60 -15.22
N ALA A 275 3.50 0.51 -15.36
CA ALA A 275 2.84 -0.49 -16.18
C ALA A 275 3.29 -0.42 -17.65
N VAL A 276 3.28 0.78 -18.24
CA VAL A 276 3.67 1.02 -19.63
C VAL A 276 5.15 0.73 -19.83
N LEU A 277 6.02 1.31 -19.00
CA LEU A 277 7.48 1.13 -19.16
C LEU A 277 7.90 -0.29 -18.85
N GLY A 278 7.48 -0.85 -17.71
CA GLY A 278 7.83 -2.21 -17.33
C GLY A 278 7.38 -3.24 -18.36
N TYR A 279 6.17 -3.12 -18.89
CA TYR A 279 5.69 -4.05 -19.92
C TYR A 279 6.38 -3.80 -21.28
N GLN A 280 6.72 -2.56 -21.63
CA GLN A 280 7.54 -2.30 -22.83
C GLN A 280 8.93 -2.92 -22.72
N MET A 281 9.55 -2.89 -21.54
CA MET A 281 10.89 -3.41 -21.28
C MET A 281 10.93 -4.95 -21.24
N PHE A 282 9.93 -5.59 -20.62
CA PHE A 282 9.96 -7.03 -20.34
C PHE A 282 8.99 -7.85 -21.18
N GLY A 283 7.96 -7.22 -21.77
CA GLY A 283 6.95 -7.85 -22.62
C GLY A 283 6.30 -9.08 -21.97
N GLU A 284 6.15 -10.15 -22.75
CA GLU A 284 5.58 -11.42 -22.27
C GLU A 284 6.45 -12.14 -21.21
N SER A 285 7.71 -11.72 -21.03
CA SER A 285 8.59 -12.24 -19.98
C SER A 285 8.37 -11.55 -18.63
N THR A 286 7.46 -10.59 -18.53
CA THR A 286 7.13 -9.90 -17.27
C THR A 286 6.70 -10.93 -16.21
N LEU A 287 7.37 -10.87 -15.06
CA LEU A 287 7.09 -11.67 -13.86
C LEU A 287 6.11 -10.92 -12.95
N SER A 288 5.62 -11.59 -11.91
CA SER A 288 4.68 -11.01 -10.92
C SER A 288 5.16 -9.68 -10.33
N GLN A 289 6.47 -9.48 -10.27
CA GLN A 289 7.11 -8.26 -9.79
C GLN A 289 8.18 -7.82 -10.78
N PHE A 290 8.16 -6.56 -11.21
CA PHE A 290 9.15 -6.07 -12.17
C PHE A 290 10.59 -6.05 -11.63
N THR A 291 10.78 -6.02 -10.31
CA THR A 291 12.12 -6.08 -9.68
C THR A 291 12.84 -7.38 -10.01
N LEU A 292 12.10 -8.49 -10.17
CA LEU A 292 12.63 -9.79 -10.56
C LEU A 292 13.07 -9.83 -12.02
N ASN A 293 12.50 -8.97 -12.87
CA ASN A 293 12.87 -8.86 -14.28
C ASN A 293 14.10 -7.97 -14.52
N MET A 294 14.50 -7.15 -13.55
CA MET A 294 15.57 -6.19 -13.76
C MET A 294 16.94 -6.88 -13.94
N PRO A 295 17.82 -6.36 -14.82
CA PRO A 295 19.16 -6.92 -15.03
C PRO A 295 20.01 -6.82 -13.76
N GLN A 296 20.51 -7.95 -13.26
CA GLN A 296 21.25 -8.03 -12.00
C GLN A 296 22.66 -7.41 -12.06
N ASP A 297 23.16 -7.09 -13.25
CA ASP A 297 24.45 -6.46 -13.47
C ASP A 297 24.42 -4.93 -13.25
N LEU A 298 23.26 -4.30 -13.39
CA LEU A 298 23.11 -2.85 -13.23
C LEU A 298 22.99 -2.43 -11.76
N VAL A 299 23.62 -1.30 -11.42
CA VAL A 299 23.58 -0.73 -10.06
C VAL A 299 22.16 -0.30 -9.69
N ALA A 300 21.42 0.31 -10.62
CA ALA A 300 20.04 0.74 -10.40
C ALA A 300 19.12 -0.45 -10.04
N SER A 301 19.28 -1.59 -10.71
CA SER A 301 18.54 -2.81 -10.40
C SER A 301 18.84 -3.33 -9.00
N LYS A 302 20.12 -3.34 -8.60
CA LYS A 302 20.51 -3.76 -7.25
C LYS A 302 19.92 -2.84 -6.19
N ILE A 303 19.96 -1.52 -6.42
CA ILE A 303 19.34 -0.54 -5.53
C ILE A 303 17.85 -0.80 -5.43
N ALA A 304 17.14 -1.03 -6.54
CA ALA A 304 15.72 -1.32 -6.54
C ALA A 304 15.39 -2.56 -5.70
N VAL A 305 16.05 -3.69 -5.95
CA VAL A 305 15.78 -4.94 -5.22
C VAL A 305 16.09 -4.80 -3.72
N TRP A 306 17.23 -4.20 -3.36
CA TRP A 306 17.55 -3.96 -1.93
C TRP A 306 16.57 -2.99 -1.27
N THR A 307 16.14 -1.96 -1.99
CA THR A 307 15.16 -0.99 -1.48
C THR A 307 13.81 -1.66 -1.22
N THR A 308 13.36 -2.55 -2.12
CA THR A 308 12.14 -3.34 -1.95
C THR A 308 12.21 -4.32 -0.78
N VAL A 309 13.38 -4.88 -0.48
CA VAL A 309 13.56 -5.78 0.68
C VAL A 309 13.65 -5.01 2.01
N CYS A 310 14.06 -3.74 1.98
CA CYS A 310 14.23 -2.92 3.19
C CYS A 310 13.04 -2.00 3.50
N SER A 311 12.07 -1.87 2.59
CA SER A 311 10.88 -1.02 2.72
C SER A 311 9.79 -1.68 3.56
#